data_AF-A0A7C4QBD3-F1
#
_entry.id   AF-A0A7C4QBD3-F1
#
_cell.length_a   1.000
_cell.length_b   1.000
_cell.length_c   1.000
_cell.angle_alpha   90.00
_cell.angle_beta   90.00
_cell.angle_gamma   90.00
#
_symmetry.space_group_name_H-M   'P 1'
#
loop_
_entity.id
_entity.type
_entity.pdbx_description
1 polymer ?
#
loop_
_entity_poly.entity_id
_entity_poly.type
_entity_poly.pdbx_seq_one_letter_code
_entity_poly.pdbx_strand_id
1 'polypeptide(L)'
;MGKKNLIIGSLWIMIFMMLGVYLEMRLGTGGKEWQDSLTRGMWKTAHLHGAIFGILNILYGLLIKIFDFDDKVINTGSIFAVLGALIFPVSLFLGGISFKFVYAAPIGGLCMIIAWFLMSYKIIKN
;
A
#
# COMPACT_ATOMS: atom_id res chain seq x y z
N MET A 1 8.63 -16.35 3.08
CA MET A 1 8.14 -14.95 2.99
C MET A 1 6.77 -14.77 2.33
N GLY A 2 6.41 -15.52 1.27
CA GLY A 2 5.14 -15.31 0.57
C GLY A 2 3.89 -15.27 1.46
N LYS A 3 3.78 -16.15 2.48
CA LYS A 3 2.69 -16.13 3.47
C LYS A 3 2.57 -14.78 4.20
N LYS A 4 3.68 -14.13 4.52
CA LYS A 4 3.70 -12.83 5.20
C LYS A 4 3.09 -11.74 4.31
N ASN A 5 3.46 -11.68 3.03
CA ASN A 5 2.89 -10.72 2.09
C ASN A 5 1.38 -10.96 1.87
N LEU A 6 0.94 -12.21 1.84
CA LEU A 6 -0.49 -12.54 1.77
C LEU A 6 -1.24 -12.00 3.00
N ILE A 7 -0.76 -12.32 4.21
CA ILE A 7 -1.39 -11.86 5.47
C ILE A 7 -1.43 -10.33 5.53
N ILE A 8 -0.27 -9.69 5.34
CA ILE A 8 -0.16 -8.23 5.41
C ILE A 8 -1.05 -7.59 4.35
N GLY A 9 -0.97 -8.04 3.10
CA GLY A 9 -1.79 -7.51 2.02
C GLY A 9 -3.30 -7.64 2.30
N SER A 10 -3.75 -8.79 2.78
CA SER A 10 -5.17 -9.01 3.14
C SER A 10 -5.62 -8.12 4.29
N LEU A 11 -4.85 -8.01 5.37
CA LEU A 11 -5.16 -7.11 6.49
C LEU A 11 -5.21 -5.65 6.02
N TRP A 12 -4.28 -5.27 5.15
CA TRP A 12 -4.19 -3.91 4.64
C TRP A 12 -5.38 -3.52 3.79
N ILE A 13 -5.81 -4.40 2.89
CA ILE A 13 -7.05 -4.20 2.11
C ILE A 13 -8.22 -3.98 3.06
N MET A 14 -8.41 -4.80 4.10
CA MET A 14 -9.52 -4.63 5.04
C MET A 14 -9.49 -3.25 5.72
N ILE A 15 -8.32 -2.83 6.21
CA ILE A 15 -8.16 -1.52 6.86
C ILE A 15 -8.54 -0.38 5.91
N PHE A 16 -8.04 -0.38 4.68
CA PHE A 16 -8.33 0.68 3.74
C PHE A 16 -9.74 0.59 3.17
N MET A 17 -10.34 -0.59 3.06
CA MET A 17 -11.77 -0.74 2.73
C MET A 17 -12.65 -0.10 3.81
N MET A 18 -12.34 -0.28 5.10
CA MET A 18 -13.04 0.42 6.19
C MET A 18 -12.89 1.94 6.07
N LEU A 19 -11.71 2.44 5.70
CA LEU A 19 -11.52 3.86 5.41
C LEU A 19 -12.38 4.33 4.23
N GLY A 20 -12.50 3.52 3.18
CA GLY A 20 -13.38 3.78 2.04
C GLY A 20 -14.85 3.91 2.48
N VAL A 21 -15.35 2.95 3.26
CA VAL A 21 -16.70 3.00 3.83
C VAL A 21 -16.91 4.29 4.63
N TYR A 22 -15.96 4.65 5.49
CA TYR A 22 -16.03 5.91 6.25
C TYR A 22 -16.11 7.14 5.33
N LEU A 23 -15.26 7.20 4.29
CA LEU A 23 -15.24 8.31 3.34
C LEU A 23 -16.57 8.45 2.60
N GLU A 24 -17.16 7.34 2.16
CA GLU A 24 -18.46 7.27 1.48
C GLU A 24 -19.61 7.71 2.40
N MET A 25 -19.63 7.23 3.65
CA MET A 25 -20.63 7.67 4.64
C MET A 25 -20.58 9.20 4.85
N ARG A 26 -19.38 9.79 4.82
CA ARG A 26 -19.19 11.23 4.97
C ARG A 26 -19.47 12.03 3.69
N LEU A 27 -19.68 11.40 2.53
CA LEU A 27 -20.15 12.10 1.34
C LEU A 27 -21.53 12.71 1.56
N GLY A 28 -22.46 11.94 2.14
CA GLY A 28 -23.82 12.40 2.40
C GLY A 28 -23.97 13.29 3.64
N THR A 29 -23.06 13.19 4.61
CA THR A 29 -23.23 13.84 5.94
C THR A 29 -22.19 14.91 6.26
N GLY A 30 -21.10 15.01 5.50
CA GLY A 30 -19.96 15.86 5.87
C GLY A 30 -20.10 17.35 5.56
N GLY A 31 -21.07 17.75 4.74
CA GLY A 31 -21.21 19.13 4.29
C GLY A 31 -20.04 19.62 3.40
N LYS A 32 -20.12 20.87 2.92
CA LYS A 32 -19.16 21.42 1.95
C LYS A 32 -17.73 21.51 2.49
N GLU A 33 -17.56 21.94 3.75
CA GLU A 33 -16.25 22.06 4.40
C GLU A 33 -15.48 20.73 4.40
N TRP A 34 -16.14 19.62 4.71
CA TRP A 34 -15.53 18.30 4.62
C TRP A 34 -15.17 17.91 3.19
N GLN A 35 -16.06 18.19 2.22
CA GLN A 35 -15.82 17.84 0.82
C GLN A 35 -14.56 18.51 0.27
N ASP A 36 -14.32 19.75 0.67
CA ASP A 36 -13.19 20.58 0.22
C ASP A 36 -11.95 20.45 1.13
N SER A 37 -12.03 19.65 2.20
CA SER A 37 -10.95 19.52 3.18
C SER A 37 -9.73 18.75 2.64
N LEU A 38 -8.53 19.23 3.01
CA LEU A 38 -7.27 18.53 2.78
C LEU A 38 -7.28 17.12 3.38
N THR A 39 -7.86 16.97 4.59
CA THR A 39 -8.00 15.68 5.28
C THR A 39 -8.70 14.66 4.41
N ARG A 40 -9.86 15.00 3.86
CA ARG A 40 -10.60 14.11 2.97
C ARG A 40 -9.80 13.77 1.72
N GLY A 41 -9.17 14.76 1.09
CA GLY A 41 -8.34 14.54 -0.10
C GLY A 41 -7.20 13.54 0.18
N MET A 42 -6.47 13.74 1.27
CA MET A 42 -5.38 12.85 1.68
C MET A 42 -5.88 11.45 2.05
N TRP A 43 -6.99 11.34 2.76
CA TRP A 43 -7.56 10.05 3.14
C TRP A 43 -8.11 9.28 1.95
N LYS A 44 -8.68 9.95 0.93
CA LYS A 44 -9.04 9.31 -0.35
C LYS A 44 -7.82 8.73 -1.05
N THR A 45 -6.72 9.48 -1.12
CA THR A 45 -5.47 9.00 -1.73
C THR A 45 -4.87 7.85 -0.94
N ALA A 46 -4.91 7.92 0.40
CA ALA A 46 -4.49 6.85 1.30
C ALA A 46 -5.34 5.58 1.12
N HIS A 47 -6.66 5.71 1.03
CA HIS A 47 -7.58 4.61 0.70
C HIS A 47 -7.19 3.91 -0.59
N LEU A 48 -7.08 4.67 -1.68
CA LEU A 48 -6.76 4.13 -3.00
C LEU A 48 -5.40 3.39 -3.00
N HIS A 49 -4.34 4.06 -2.54
CA HIS A 49 -3.01 3.48 -2.57
C HIS A 49 -2.83 2.38 -1.53
N GLY A 50 -3.51 2.46 -0.38
CA GLY A 50 -3.50 1.43 0.64
C GLY A 50 -4.14 0.14 0.14
N ALA A 51 -5.31 0.24 -0.50
CA ALA A 51 -5.94 -0.92 -1.13
C ALA A 51 -5.07 -1.52 -2.25
N ILE A 52 -4.57 -0.69 -3.17
CA ILE A 52 -3.70 -1.15 -4.27
C ILE A 52 -2.42 -1.79 -3.73
N PHE A 53 -1.73 -1.17 -2.78
CA PHE A 53 -0.47 -1.71 -2.25
C PHE A 53 -0.69 -2.98 -1.41
N GLY A 54 -1.87 -3.13 -0.81
CA GLY A 54 -2.34 -4.38 -0.22
C GLY A 54 -2.49 -5.48 -1.27
N ILE A 55 -3.20 -5.20 -2.37
CA ILE A 55 -3.36 -6.13 -3.51
C ILE A 55 -1.99 -6.51 -4.08
N LEU A 56 -1.11 -5.54 -4.30
CA LEU A 56 0.24 -5.79 -4.80
C LEU A 56 1.04 -6.69 -3.86
N ASN A 57 0.88 -6.57 -2.54
CA ASN A 57 1.50 -7.52 -1.59
C ASN A 57 0.94 -8.93 -1.74
N ILE A 58 -0.38 -9.08 -1.91
CA ILE A 58 -0.99 -10.39 -2.15
C ILE A 58 -0.41 -11.02 -3.42
N LEU A 59 -0.40 -10.25 -4.53
CA LEU A 59 0.17 -10.71 -5.80
C LEU A 59 1.64 -11.08 -5.64
N TYR A 60 2.43 -10.27 -4.93
CA TYR A 60 3.83 -10.58 -4.64
C TYR A 60 3.97 -11.94 -3.93
N GLY A 61 3.16 -12.17 -2.90
CA GLY A 61 3.16 -13.42 -2.14
C GLY A 61 2.74 -14.64 -2.96
N LEU A 62 1.83 -14.47 -3.92
CA LEU A 62 1.43 -15.51 -4.87
C LEU A 62 2.54 -15.80 -5.88
N LEU A 63 3.15 -14.76 -6.48
CA LEU A 63 4.22 -14.92 -7.46
C LEU A 63 5.44 -15.65 -6.87
N ILE A 64 5.82 -15.36 -5.62
CA ILE A 64 6.86 -16.11 -4.90
C ILE A 64 6.55 -17.62 -4.89
N LYS A 65 5.28 -18.00 -4.68
CA LYS A 65 4.88 -19.42 -4.62
C LYS A 65 4.84 -20.09 -6.00
N ILE A 66 4.62 -19.32 -7.06
CA ILE A 66 4.45 -19.85 -8.42
C ILE A 66 5.80 -20.10 -9.10
N PHE A 67 6.77 -19.20 -8.93
CA PHE A 67 7.98 -19.16 -9.75
C PHE A 67 9.26 -19.70 -9.09
N ASP A 68 9.16 -20.27 -7.88
CA ASP A 68 10.27 -20.92 -7.14
C ASP A 68 11.61 -20.15 -7.19
N PHE A 69 11.59 -18.87 -6.82
CA PHE A 69 12.76 -18.00 -6.90
C PHE A 69 13.82 -18.29 -5.81
N ASP A 70 15.05 -17.82 -6.02
CA ASP A 70 16.11 -17.78 -5.00
C ASP A 70 15.69 -16.97 -3.75
N ASP A 71 15.95 -17.56 -2.56
CA ASP A 71 15.61 -17.05 -1.23
C ASP A 71 16.05 -15.60 -0.96
N LYS A 72 17.21 -15.15 -1.47
CA LYS A 72 17.75 -13.82 -1.17
C LYS A 72 16.94 -12.71 -1.84
N VAL A 73 16.47 -12.95 -3.08
CA VAL A 73 15.66 -11.99 -3.82
C VAL A 73 14.22 -11.99 -3.33
N ILE A 74 13.69 -13.18 -2.99
CA ILE A 74 12.40 -13.31 -2.31
C ILE A 74 12.37 -12.50 -1.01
N ASN A 75 13.40 -12.61 -0.19
CA ASN A 75 13.45 -11.94 1.11
C ASN A 75 13.53 -10.41 0.97
N THR A 76 14.42 -9.92 0.13
CA THR A 76 14.64 -8.48 -0.07
C THR A 76 13.40 -7.81 -0.67
N GLY A 77 12.88 -8.37 -1.76
CA GLY A 77 11.69 -7.83 -2.42
C GLY A 77 10.43 -7.91 -1.55
N SER A 78 10.25 -8.99 -0.78
CA SER A 78 9.17 -9.10 0.21
C SER A 78 9.21 -7.99 1.26
N ILE A 79 10.39 -7.67 1.79
CA ILE A 79 10.55 -6.60 2.78
C ILE A 79 10.15 -5.26 2.16
N PHE A 80 10.67 -4.95 0.97
CA PHE A 80 10.33 -3.71 0.27
C PHE A 80 8.84 -3.60 -0.08
N ALA A 81 8.19 -4.69 -0.49
CA ALA A 81 6.75 -4.69 -0.76
C ALA A 81 5.95 -4.34 0.51
N VAL A 82 6.33 -4.92 1.65
CA VAL A 82 5.69 -4.65 2.95
C VAL A 82 5.95 -3.21 3.38
N LEU A 83 7.20 -2.74 3.34
CA LEU A 83 7.54 -1.36 3.70
C LEU A 83 6.80 -0.35 2.81
N GLY A 84 6.69 -0.63 1.51
CA GLY A 84 5.93 0.22 0.60
C GLY A 84 4.46 0.30 0.98
N ALA A 85 3.83 -0.85 1.24
CA ALA A 85 2.45 -0.92 1.70
C ALA A 85 2.22 -0.20 3.03
N LEU A 86 3.16 -0.27 3.97
CA LEU A 86 2.99 0.42 5.25
C LEU A 86 3.24 1.93 5.10
N ILE A 87 4.41 2.33 4.62
CA ILE A 87 4.88 3.71 4.68
C ILE A 87 4.02 4.63 3.81
N PHE A 88 3.76 4.24 2.56
CA PHE A 88 3.09 5.14 1.61
C PHE A 88 1.68 5.55 2.06
N PRO A 89 0.71 4.63 2.21
CA PRO A 89 -0.64 5.03 2.56
C PRO A 89 -0.78 5.50 4.03
N VAL A 90 0.05 5.04 4.97
CA VAL A 90 0.04 5.59 6.34
C VAL A 90 0.51 7.04 6.35
N SER A 91 1.57 7.37 5.62
CA SER A 91 2.05 8.74 5.53
C SER A 91 1.01 9.69 4.94
N LEU A 92 0.23 9.24 3.95
CA LEU A 92 -0.88 9.98 3.39
C LEU A 92 -2.06 10.11 4.37
N PHE A 93 -2.41 9.03 5.06
CA PHE A 93 -3.46 9.06 6.08
C PHE A 93 -3.12 10.07 7.18
N LEU A 94 -1.90 9.98 7.74
CA LEU A 94 -1.39 10.94 8.71
C LEU A 94 -1.23 12.34 8.10
N GLY A 95 -0.96 12.44 6.81
CA GLY A 95 -0.94 13.68 6.02
C GLY A 95 -2.25 14.46 6.08
N GLY A 96 -3.38 13.76 6.18
CA GLY A 96 -4.69 14.36 6.40
C GLY A 96 -4.88 14.97 7.79
N ILE A 97 -4.03 14.62 8.77
CA ILE A 97 -3.98 15.21 10.12
C ILE A 97 -2.91 16.31 10.17
N SER A 98 -1.74 16.05 9.60
CA SER A 98 -0.64 17.00 9.51
C SER A 98 0.19 16.76 8.25
N PHE A 99 0.29 17.79 7.41
CA PHE A 99 0.94 17.68 6.10
C PHE A 99 2.41 17.24 6.15
N LYS A 100 3.10 17.44 7.27
CA LYS A 100 4.50 17.01 7.48
C LYS A 100 4.72 15.52 7.26
N PHE A 101 3.70 14.69 7.49
CA PHE A 101 3.85 13.24 7.31
C PHE A 101 3.92 12.84 5.83
N VAL A 102 3.39 13.66 4.91
CA VAL A 102 3.38 13.39 3.46
C VAL A 102 4.80 13.23 2.90
N TYR A 103 5.81 13.86 3.52
CA TYR A 103 7.21 13.75 3.08
C TYR A 103 7.78 12.33 3.20
N ALA A 104 7.15 11.43 3.97
CA ALA A 104 7.52 10.02 4.01
C ALA A 104 6.92 9.19 2.85
N ALA A 105 5.89 9.68 2.16
CA ALA A 105 5.22 8.94 1.09
C ALA A 105 6.18 8.50 -0.03
N PRO A 106 7.08 9.35 -0.55
CA PRO A 106 8.01 8.94 -1.61
C PRO A 106 8.88 7.74 -1.21
N ILE A 107 9.27 7.61 0.06
CA ILE A 107 10.06 6.48 0.56
C ILE A 107 9.29 5.17 0.41
N GLY A 108 8.00 5.16 0.79
CA GLY A 108 7.14 4.00 0.58
C GLY A 108 6.93 3.68 -0.91
N GLY A 109 6.84 4.70 -1.75
CA GLY A 109 6.69 4.54 -3.20
C GLY A 109 7.92 3.87 -3.82
N LEU A 110 9.11 4.36 -3.46
CA LEU A 110 10.39 3.77 -3.86
C LEU A 110 10.54 2.32 -3.38
N CYS A 111 10.10 2.01 -2.15
CA CYS A 111 10.10 0.64 -1.66
C CYS A 111 9.23 -0.27 -2.57
N MET A 112 8.00 0.15 -2.89
CA MET A 112 7.13 -0.64 -3.76
C MET A 112 7.72 -0.82 -5.16
N ILE A 113 8.33 0.22 -5.74
CA ILE A 113 9.00 0.16 -7.04
C ILE A 113 10.15 -0.84 -7.00
N ILE A 114 11.02 -0.78 -5.99
CA ILE A 114 12.16 -1.71 -5.84
C ILE A 114 11.66 -3.15 -5.73
N ALA A 115 10.62 -3.40 -4.93
CA ALA A 115 10.06 -4.74 -4.78
C ALA A 115 9.61 -5.33 -6.12
N TRP A 116 8.82 -4.57 -6.88
CA TRP A 116 8.29 -5.01 -8.17
C TRP A 116 9.36 -5.07 -9.25
N PHE A 117 10.34 -4.17 -9.23
CA PHE A 117 11.49 -4.27 -10.13
C PHE A 117 12.25 -5.59 -9.94
N LEU A 118 12.54 -5.98 -8.70
CA LEU A 118 13.20 -7.24 -8.39
C LEU A 118 12.37 -8.46 -8.84
N MET A 119 11.06 -8.41 -8.60
CA MET A 119 10.12 -9.45 -9.02
C MET A 119 10.06 -9.60 -10.54
N SER A 120 9.83 -8.50 -11.26
CA SER A 120 9.78 -8.49 -12.72
C SER A 120 11.09 -8.94 -13.34
N TYR A 121 12.23 -8.47 -12.83
CA TYR A 121 13.55 -8.91 -13.30
C TYR A 121 13.73 -10.42 -13.15
N LYS A 122 13.27 -11.00 -12.03
CA LYS A 122 13.35 -12.45 -11.82
C LYS A 122 12.39 -13.23 -12.71
N ILE A 123 11.15 -12.78 -12.88
CA ILE A 123 10.21 -13.42 -13.82
C ILE A 123 10.79 -13.47 -15.23
N ILE A 124 11.44 -12.40 -15.70
CA ILE A 124 12.02 -12.32 -17.05
C ILE A 124 13.23 -13.24 -17.24
N LYS A 125 13.98 -13.49 -16.17
CA LYS A 125 15.21 -14.31 -16.20
C LYS A 125 15.01 -15.77 -15.80
N ASN A 126 13.80 -16.14 -15.40
CA ASN A 126 13.41 -17.53 -15.11
C ASN A 126 13.04 -18.22 -16.42
#